data_AF-A0A8B3LEH7-F1
#
_entry.id   AF-A0A8B3LEH7-F1
#
_cell.length_a   1.000
_cell.length_b   1.000
_cell.length_c   1.000
_cell.angle_alpha   90.00
_cell.angle_beta   90.00
_cell.angle_gamma   90.00
#
_symmetry.space_group_name_H-M   'P 1'
#
loop_
_entity.id
_entity.type
_entity.pdbx_description
1 polymer ?
#
loop_
_entity_poly.entity_id
_entity_poly.type
_entity_poly.pdbx_seq_one_letter_code
_entity_poly.pdbx_strand_id
1 'polypeptide(L)'
;MTDITRIRLEQGDEFPYDATDQWWRSRAKQPPKARDWAHRAARAIIADLKDRRDIKRGFEQIDQDVRMEIVDSLAAIIRAASSSPSP
;
A
#
# COMPACT_ATOMS: atom_id res chain seq x y z
N MET A 1 -18.60 -4.48 5.85
CA MET A 1 -17.20 -4.43 5.38
C MET A 1 -16.81 -5.85 5.03
N THR A 2 -16.62 -6.18 3.76
CA THR A 2 -16.30 -7.55 3.34
C THR A 2 -14.98 -7.98 3.98
N ASP A 3 -14.89 -9.24 4.42
CA ASP A 3 -13.75 -9.76 5.19
C ASP A 3 -12.41 -9.50 4.48
N ILE A 4 -12.42 -9.54 3.14
CA ILE A 4 -11.27 -9.23 2.29
C ILE A 4 -10.73 -7.80 2.51
N THR A 5 -11.57 -6.77 2.66
CA THR A 5 -11.10 -5.39 2.83
C THR A 5 -10.32 -5.22 4.12
N ARG A 6 -10.78 -5.83 5.22
CA ARG A 6 -10.09 -5.80 6.50
C ARG A 6 -8.75 -6.52 6.41
N ILE A 7 -8.72 -7.72 5.82
CA ILE A 7 -7.51 -8.50 5.60
C ILE A 7 -6.47 -7.69 4.80
N ARG A 8 -6.89 -7.00 3.74
CA ARG A 8 -5.95 -6.19 2.93
C ARG A 8 -5.43 -4.95 3.67
N LEU A 9 -6.26 -4.31 4.50
CA LEU A 9 -5.80 -3.22 5.36
C LEU A 9 -4.74 -3.71 6.35
N GLU A 10 -4.98 -4.84 7.01
CA GLU A 10 -4.03 -5.46 7.94
C GLU A 10 -2.72 -5.86 7.23
N GLN A 11 -2.80 -6.49 6.06
CA GLN A 11 -1.62 -6.86 5.28
C GLN A 11 -0.82 -5.66 4.77
N GLY A 12 -1.50 -4.59 4.35
CA GLY A 12 -0.85 -3.35 3.94
C GLY A 12 -0.16 -2.63 5.10
N ASP A 13 -0.70 -2.76 6.31
CA ASP A 13 -0.08 -2.25 7.54
C ASP A 13 1.12 -3.10 7.97
N GLU A 14 1.04 -4.43 7.84
CA GLU A 14 2.09 -5.37 8.24
C GLU A 14 3.28 -5.38 7.25
N PHE A 15 3.00 -5.27 5.95
CA PHE A 15 3.97 -5.38 4.86
C PHE A 15 3.91 -4.17 3.90
N PRO A 16 4.15 -2.94 4.40
CA PRO A 16 4.01 -1.71 3.64
C PRO A 16 4.95 -1.65 2.44
N TYR A 17 4.36 -1.58 1.24
CA TYR A 17 5.12 -1.59 -0.02
C TYR A 17 6.04 -0.38 -0.18
N ASP A 18 5.69 0.76 0.40
CA ASP A 18 6.45 2.02 0.41
C ASP A 18 7.48 2.09 1.55
N ALA A 19 7.62 1.06 2.38
CA ALA A 19 8.67 1.06 3.39
C ALA A 19 10.07 1.06 2.77
N THR A 20 11.01 1.69 3.49
CA THR A 20 12.40 1.82 3.05
C THR A 20 13.06 0.45 2.86
N ASP A 21 14.04 0.40 1.96
CA ASP A 21 14.92 -0.76 1.77
C ASP A 21 15.58 -1.18 3.08
N GLN A 22 15.97 -0.21 3.91
CA GLN A 22 16.51 -0.48 5.23
C GLN A 22 15.52 -1.25 6.11
N TRP A 23 14.24 -0.88 6.10
CA TRP A 23 13.21 -1.61 6.85
C TRP A 23 13.03 -3.02 6.28
N TRP A 24 12.91 -3.16 4.96
CA TRP A 24 12.75 -4.46 4.30
C TRP A 24 13.94 -5.40 4.53
N ARG A 25 15.16 -4.86 4.62
CA ARG A 25 16.39 -5.63 4.92
C ARG A 25 16.52 -5.97 6.40
N SER A 26 16.15 -5.06 7.29
CA SER A 26 16.27 -5.26 8.75
C SER A 26 15.13 -6.07 9.35
N ARG A 27 13.98 -6.17 8.65
CA ARG A 27 12.73 -6.71 9.19
C ARG A 27 12.44 -6.18 10.60
N ALA A 28 12.62 -4.87 10.79
CA ALA A 28 12.37 -4.23 12.07
C ALA A 28 10.99 -4.65 12.61
N LYS A 29 10.90 -4.90 13.92
CA LYS A 29 9.70 -5.51 14.55
C LYS A 29 8.41 -4.72 14.33
N GLN A 30 8.51 -3.44 14.00
CA GLN A 30 7.35 -2.58 13.78
C GLN A 30 7.42 -1.96 12.37
N PRO A 31 6.39 -2.16 11.53
CA PRO A 31 6.28 -1.48 10.25
C PRO A 31 6.06 0.03 10.43
N PRO A 32 6.51 0.87 9.49
CA PRO A 32 6.17 2.29 9.50
C PRO A 32 4.66 2.47 9.41
N LYS A 33 4.09 3.29 10.31
CA LYS A 33 2.64 3.57 10.32
C LYS A 33 2.21 4.31 9.05
N ALA A 34 1.00 4.02 8.59
CA ALA A 34 0.36 4.83 7.57
C ALA A 34 0.20 6.28 8.08
N ARG A 35 0.29 7.24 7.15
CA ARG A 35 0.24 8.69 7.47
C ARG A 35 -1.21 9.12 7.74
N ASP A 36 -2.14 8.58 6.97
CA ASP A 36 -3.57 8.83 7.06
C ASP A 36 -4.37 7.63 6.50
N TRP A 37 -5.70 7.77 6.49
CA TRP A 37 -6.62 6.73 6.02
C TRP A 37 -6.46 6.40 4.53
N ALA A 38 -6.10 7.40 3.70
CA ALA A 38 -5.93 7.21 2.25
C ALA A 38 -4.61 6.48 1.95
N HIS A 39 -3.55 6.82 2.68
CA HIS A 39 -2.28 6.11 2.62
C HIS A 39 -2.45 4.65 3.04
N ARG A 40 -3.22 4.40 4.10
CA ARG A 40 -3.58 3.05 4.53
C ARG A 40 -4.35 2.28 3.45
N ALA A 41 -5.32 2.93 2.81
CA ALA A 41 -6.09 2.32 1.73
C ALA A 41 -5.21 2.02 0.49
N ALA A 42 -4.29 2.91 0.13
CA ALA A 42 -3.32 2.68 -0.96
C ALA A 42 -2.46 1.44 -0.70
N ARG A 43 -1.93 1.29 0.53
CA ARG A 43 -1.19 0.10 0.94
C ARG A 43 -2.03 -1.17 0.84
N ALA A 44 -3.31 -1.12 1.21
CA ALA A 44 -4.23 -2.25 1.09
C ALA A 44 -4.48 -2.67 -0.36
N ILE A 45 -4.63 -1.71 -1.28
CA ILE A 45 -4.77 -1.99 -2.72
C ILE A 45 -3.51 -2.70 -3.24
N ILE A 46 -2.32 -2.20 -2.89
CA ILE A 46 -1.07 -2.85 -3.29
C ILE A 46 -0.95 -4.25 -2.69
N ALA A 47 -1.35 -4.45 -1.43
CA ALA A 47 -1.37 -5.77 -0.80
C ALA A 47 -2.28 -6.74 -1.57
N ASP A 48 -3.46 -6.31 -2.02
CA ASP A 48 -4.33 -7.13 -2.86
C ASP A 48 -3.69 -7.49 -4.20
N LEU A 49 -3.09 -6.50 -4.88
CA LEU A 49 -2.44 -6.71 -6.17
C LEU A 49 -1.24 -7.66 -6.07
N LYS A 50 -0.46 -7.57 -4.99
CA LYS A 50 0.69 -8.45 -4.72
C LYS A 50 0.28 -9.86 -4.32
N ASP A 51 -0.97 -10.11 -3.95
CA ASP A 51 -1.48 -11.45 -3.67
C ASP A 51 -1.93 -12.18 -4.95
N ARG A 52 -2.13 -11.44 -6.05
CA ARG A 52 -2.54 -11.99 -7.35
C ARG A 52 -1.32 -12.51 -8.11
N ARG A 53 -1.29 -13.82 -8.35
CA ARG A 53 -0.13 -14.58 -8.88
C ARG A 53 0.54 -13.93 -10.10
N ASP A 54 -0.24 -13.52 -11.10
CA ASP A 54 0.30 -13.00 -12.36
C ASP A 54 0.67 -11.50 -12.29
N ILE A 55 0.18 -10.80 -11.27
CA ILE A 55 0.43 -9.37 -11.07
C ILE A 55 1.62 -9.16 -10.14
N LYS A 56 1.75 -10.00 -9.09
CA LYS A 56 2.74 -9.88 -8.03
C LYS A 56 4.16 -9.59 -8.53
N ARG A 57 4.58 -10.28 -9.59
CA ARG A 57 5.93 -10.18 -10.16
C ARG A 57 6.23 -8.79 -10.73
N GLY A 58 5.21 -8.04 -11.15
CA GLY A 58 5.37 -6.66 -11.60
C GLY A 58 5.72 -5.67 -10.48
N PHE A 59 5.59 -6.08 -9.21
CA PHE A 59 5.96 -5.30 -8.03
C PHE A 59 7.32 -5.71 -7.44
N GLU A 60 8.06 -6.58 -8.11
CA GLU A 60 9.40 -7.00 -7.72
C GLU A 60 10.46 -6.14 -8.43
N GLN A 61 11.61 -5.92 -7.79
CA GLN A 61 12.72 -5.14 -8.36
C GLN A 61 12.38 -3.68 -8.75
N ILE A 62 11.41 -3.07 -8.05
CA ILE A 62 11.12 -1.65 -8.17
C ILE A 62 11.92 -0.87 -7.12
N ASP A 63 12.61 0.17 -7.56
CA ASP A 63 13.40 1.06 -6.72
C ASP A 63 12.54 1.73 -5.64
N GLN A 64 13.14 1.96 -4.47
CA GLN A 64 12.43 2.42 -3.28
C GLN A 64 11.63 3.71 -3.53
N ASP A 65 12.24 4.69 -4.21
CA ASP A 65 11.62 5.96 -4.57
C ASP A 65 10.37 5.74 -5.42
N VAL A 66 10.45 4.90 -6.45
CA VAL A 66 9.30 4.56 -7.30
C VAL A 66 8.20 3.85 -6.50
N ARG A 67 8.55 2.95 -5.56
CA ARG A 67 7.56 2.31 -4.68
C ARG A 67 6.80 3.34 -3.83
N MET A 68 7.52 4.32 -3.29
CA MET A 68 6.94 5.41 -2.51
C MET A 68 6.04 6.29 -3.38
N GLU A 69 6.49 6.68 -4.57
CA GLU A 69 5.70 7.49 -5.51
C GLU A 69 4.41 6.82 -5.96
N ILE A 70 4.43 5.50 -6.20
CA ILE A 70 3.23 4.71 -6.53
C ILE A 70 2.20 4.81 -5.39
N VAL A 71 2.62 4.59 -4.15
CA VAL A 71 1.72 4.61 -2.99
C VAL A 71 1.22 6.03 -2.70
N ASP A 72 2.08 7.04 -2.84
CA ASP A 72 1.72 8.45 -2.66
C ASP A 72 0.71 8.90 -3.72
N SER A 73 0.91 8.50 -4.97
CA SER A 73 -0.01 8.78 -6.08
C SER A 73 -1.36 8.13 -5.85
N LEU A 74 -1.39 6.85 -5.45
CA LEU A 74 -2.64 6.16 -5.10
C LEU A 74 -3.37 6.84 -3.94
N ALA A 75 -2.65 7.21 -2.88
CA ALA A 75 -3.24 7.89 -1.74
C ALA A 75 -3.84 9.26 -2.16
N ALA A 76 -3.15 10.01 -3.01
CA ALA A 76 -3.66 11.28 -3.54
C ALA A 76 -4.96 11.09 -4.35
N ILE A 77 -4.99 10.09 -5.24
CA ILE A 77 -6.19 9.74 -6.02
C ILE A 77 -7.36 9.38 -5.10
N ILE A 78 -7.11 8.58 -4.07
CA ILE A 78 -8.14 8.16 -3.10
C ILE A 78 -8.71 9.37 -2.34
N ARG A 79 -7.87 10.32 -1.90
CA ARG A 79 -8.33 11.55 -1.24
C ARG A 79 -9.17 12.43 -2.17
N ALA A 80 -8.75 12.56 -3.42
CA ALA A 80 -9.49 13.34 -4.41
C ALA A 80 -10.87 12.71 -4.71
N ALA A 81 -10.91 11.39 -4.88
CA ALA A 81 -12.14 10.65 -5.12
C ALA A 81 -13.11 10.73 -3.94
N SER A 82 -12.63 10.64 -2.69
CA SER A 82 -13.50 10.72 -1.50
C SER A 82 -14.12 12.10 -1.29
N SER A 83 -13.45 13.14 -1.77
CA SER A 83 -13.87 14.54 -1.61
C SER A 83 -14.77 15.01 -2.75
N SER A 84 -14.87 14.22 -3.82
CA SER A 84 -15.70 14.53 -4.98
C SER A 84 -17.11 13.99 -4.77
N PRO A 85 -18.18 14.75 -5.08
CA PRO A 85 -19.52 14.20 -5.13
C PRO A 85 -19.55 13.06 -6.16
N SER A 86 -20.18 11.94 -5.82
CA SER A 86 -20.38 10.85 -6.78
C SER A 86 -21.17 11.38 -7.98
N PRO A 87 -20.81 11.01 -9.22
CA PRO A 87 -21.60 11.37 -10.39
C PRO A 87 -23.02 10.83 -10.32
#